data_AF-A0A4D7JGW3-F1
#
_entry.id   AF-A0A4D7JGW3-F1
#
_cell.length_a   1.000
_cell.length_b   1.000
_cell.length_c   1.000
_cell.angle_alpha   90.00
_cell.angle_beta   90.00
_cell.angle_gamma   90.00
#
_symmetry.space_group_name_H-M   'P 1'
#
loop_
_entity.id
_entity.type
_entity.pdbx_description
1 polymer ?
#
loop_
_entity_poly.entity_id
_entity_poly.type
_entity_poly.pdbx_seq_one_letter_code
_entity_poly.pdbx_strand_id
1 'polypeptide(L)'
;MTNRNSIFIFLFSIALAFSSANLNAQSNLSVKEQNENKQRVEGLVSFLEYLFNTLGGDRATVKEKQIITEQSYLKVFKNSEVQIEDDLDEQRSSAINKDVQDYLKDIDFFFQKVNFELQIKNISHINSKKGIHTYKVTLVRRMNGTNVKGRK
;
A
#
# COMPACT_ATOMS: atom_id res chain seq x y z
N MET A 1 42.63 16.12 -76.45
CA MET A 1 43.87 15.51 -75.92
C MET A 1 43.98 15.82 -74.43
N THR A 2 43.91 14.77 -73.61
CA THR A 2 44.45 14.61 -72.25
C THR A 2 44.74 15.86 -71.39
N ASN A 3 44.07 15.99 -70.24
CA ASN A 3 44.76 15.56 -69.01
C ASN A 3 43.83 15.25 -67.83
N ARG A 4 44.32 14.26 -67.08
CA ARG A 4 43.80 13.59 -65.89
C ARG A 4 44.45 14.25 -64.66
N ASN A 5 43.74 14.32 -63.53
CA ASN A 5 44.22 14.26 -62.12
C ASN A 5 43.09 14.76 -61.19
N SER A 6 42.44 13.91 -60.39
CA SER A 6 42.86 13.29 -59.11
C SER A 6 42.58 14.17 -57.88
N ILE A 7 41.48 13.84 -57.20
CA ILE A 7 41.28 13.74 -55.74
C ILE A 7 41.83 14.88 -54.87
N PHE A 8 40.93 15.62 -54.20
CA PHE A 8 41.00 15.82 -52.74
C PHE A 8 39.57 16.06 -52.20
N ILE A 9 38.99 15.00 -51.65
CA ILE A 9 37.79 15.03 -50.82
C ILE A 9 38.22 15.51 -49.44
N PHE A 10 37.70 16.64 -48.96
CA PHE A 10 37.79 17.00 -47.55
C PHE A 10 36.48 17.61 -47.06
N LEU A 11 35.62 16.72 -46.55
CA LEU A 11 34.92 16.81 -45.27
C LEU A 11 34.47 18.21 -44.80
N PHE A 12 33.21 18.55 -45.07
CA PHE A 12 32.39 19.28 -44.08
C PHE A 12 30.90 18.98 -44.25
N SER A 13 30.55 17.70 -44.14
CA SER A 13 29.17 17.27 -43.89
C SER A 13 28.99 17.05 -42.39
N ILE A 14 28.79 18.14 -41.65
CA ILE A 14 28.13 18.08 -40.33
C ILE A 14 26.66 17.76 -40.60
N ALA A 15 26.39 16.49 -40.88
CA ALA A 15 25.07 15.93 -40.64
C ALA A 15 24.94 15.83 -39.12
N LEU A 16 24.26 16.82 -38.54
CA LEU A 16 23.78 16.77 -37.17
C LEU A 16 22.74 15.63 -37.09
N ALA A 17 23.24 14.41 -36.95
CA ALA A 17 22.43 13.28 -36.55
C ALA A 17 21.93 13.59 -35.14
N PHE A 18 20.69 14.10 -35.07
CA PHE A 18 19.85 14.05 -33.89
C PHE A 18 19.62 12.58 -33.54
N SER A 19 20.63 11.98 -32.92
CA SER A 19 20.50 10.73 -32.20
C SER A 19 19.56 11.02 -31.04
N SER A 20 18.28 10.81 -31.27
CA SER A 20 17.29 10.59 -30.23
C SER A 20 17.71 9.32 -29.50
N ALA A 21 18.66 9.47 -28.58
CA ALA A 21 18.89 8.52 -27.53
C ALA A 21 17.58 8.46 -26.74
N ASN A 22 16.75 7.48 -27.10
CA ASN A 22 15.69 7.00 -26.23
C ASN A 22 16.40 6.50 -24.97
N LEU A 23 16.58 7.40 -24.01
CA LEU A 23 16.83 7.06 -22.62
C LEU A 23 15.60 6.28 -22.17
N ASN A 24 15.62 4.97 -22.39
CA ASN A 24 14.76 4.06 -21.67
C ASN A 24 15.17 4.19 -20.20
N ALA A 25 14.50 5.09 -19.49
CA ALA A 25 14.52 5.14 -18.04
C ALA A 25 13.97 3.80 -17.54
N GLN A 26 14.86 2.84 -17.36
CA GLN A 26 14.56 1.55 -16.79
C GLN A 26 14.22 1.80 -15.32
N SER A 27 12.93 1.98 -15.01
CA SER A 27 12.40 2.34 -13.69
C SER A 27 12.44 1.15 -12.72
N ASN A 28 13.61 0.55 -12.52
CA ASN A 28 13.82 -0.40 -11.44
C ASN A 28 14.28 0.37 -10.21
N LEU A 29 13.48 0.33 -9.14
CA LEU A 29 13.87 0.92 -7.85
C LEU A 29 15.20 0.33 -7.39
N SER A 30 16.09 1.18 -6.87
CA SER A 30 17.33 0.69 -6.26
C SER A 30 17.02 -0.21 -5.05
N VAL A 31 17.93 -1.14 -4.73
CA VAL A 31 17.78 -2.03 -3.56
C VAL A 31 17.58 -1.22 -2.27
N LYS A 32 18.26 -0.07 -2.16
CA LYS A 32 18.10 0.86 -1.03
C LYS A 32 16.68 1.40 -0.94
N GLU A 33 16.13 1.94 -2.04
CA GLU A 33 14.76 2.45 -2.07
C GLU A 33 13.72 1.35 -1.82
N GLN A 34 13.95 0.14 -2.31
CA GLN A 34 13.08 -1.00 -2.02
C GLN A 34 13.05 -1.32 -0.52
N ASN A 35 14.21 -1.30 0.15
CA ASN A 35 14.30 -1.55 1.59
C ASN A 35 13.65 -0.42 2.42
N GLU A 36 13.89 0.84 2.07
CA GLU A 36 13.25 1.98 2.72
C GLU A 36 11.72 1.95 2.56
N ASN A 37 11.23 1.59 1.37
CA ASN A 37 9.80 1.44 1.14
C ASN A 37 9.20 0.25 1.90
N LYS A 38 9.91 -0.88 2.04
CA LYS A 38 9.46 -1.99 2.89
C LYS A 38 9.31 -1.56 4.35
N GLN A 39 10.26 -0.80 4.89
CA GLN A 39 10.15 -0.25 6.25
C GLN A 39 8.94 0.68 6.40
N ARG A 40 8.63 1.50 5.39
CA ARG A 40 7.41 2.32 5.39
C ARG A 40 6.14 1.46 5.38
N VAL A 41 6.13 0.39 4.60
CA VAL A 41 5.01 -0.57 4.56
C VAL A 41 4.82 -1.26 5.92
N GLU A 42 5.90 -1.66 6.58
CA GLU A 42 5.86 -2.20 7.94
C GLU A 42 5.25 -1.17 8.92
N GLY A 43 5.67 0.09 8.82
CA GLY A 43 5.10 1.19 9.61
C GLY A 43 3.60 1.38 9.39
N LEU A 44 3.10 1.23 8.15
CA LEU A 44 1.67 1.31 7.85
C LEU A 44 0.89 0.15 8.49
N VAL A 45 1.44 -1.07 8.48
CA VAL A 45 0.81 -2.22 9.13
C VAL A 45 0.78 -2.04 10.65
N SER A 46 1.88 -1.59 11.25
CA SER A 46 1.93 -1.29 12.69
C SER A 46 0.94 -0.19 13.08
N PHE A 47 0.80 0.85 12.26
CA PHE A 47 -0.19 1.89 12.50
C PHE A 47 -1.63 1.37 12.35
N LEU A 48 -1.89 0.49 11.39
CA LEU A 48 -3.20 -0.18 11.26
C LEU A 48 -3.55 -1.01 12.50
N GLU A 49 -2.59 -1.81 12.99
CA GLU A 49 -2.76 -2.57 14.24
C GLU A 49 -3.05 -1.65 15.43
N TYR A 50 -2.33 -0.53 15.53
CA TYR A 50 -2.59 0.48 16.56
C TYR A 50 -4.01 1.04 16.47
N LEU A 51 -4.50 1.39 15.27
CA LEU A 51 -5.87 1.87 15.08
C LEU A 51 -6.89 0.83 15.54
N PHE A 52 -6.74 -0.43 15.09
CA PHE A 52 -7.65 -1.51 15.46
C PHE A 52 -7.68 -1.76 16.96
N ASN A 53 -6.52 -1.81 17.62
CA ASN A 53 -6.42 -2.01 19.06
C ASN A 53 -6.91 -0.80 19.87
N THR A 54 -6.84 0.41 19.33
CA THR A 54 -7.37 1.61 19.97
C THR A 54 -8.90 1.60 19.93
N LEU A 55 -9.49 1.19 18.81
CA LEU A 55 -10.94 1.01 18.67
C LEU A 55 -11.46 -0.13 19.54
N GLY A 56 -10.78 -1.28 19.52
CA GLY A 56 -11.13 -2.46 20.30
C GLY A 56 -10.80 -2.38 21.79
N GLY A 57 -10.17 -1.29 22.25
CA GLY A 57 -9.76 -1.09 23.63
C GLY A 57 -10.75 -0.30 24.48
N ASP A 58 -10.58 -0.39 25.79
CA ASP A 58 -11.33 0.32 26.83
C ASP A 58 -10.69 1.68 27.21
N ARG A 59 -9.49 1.98 26.69
CA ARG A 59 -8.70 3.16 27.08
C ARG A 59 -9.00 4.43 26.29
N ALA A 60 -9.48 4.28 25.05
CA ALA A 60 -9.74 5.41 24.17
C ALA A 60 -11.13 6.00 24.45
N THR A 61 -11.20 7.32 24.49
CA THR A 61 -12.44 8.07 24.59
C THR A 61 -13.27 7.93 23.31
N VAL A 62 -14.59 8.15 23.42
CA VAL A 62 -15.51 8.18 22.26
C VAL A 62 -15.00 9.14 21.18
N LYS A 63 -14.48 10.31 21.59
CA LYS A 63 -13.93 11.30 20.66
C LYS A 63 -12.69 10.80 19.93
N GLU A 64 -11.77 10.11 20.61
CA GLU A 64 -10.60 9.52 19.97
C GLU A 64 -10.99 8.43 18.97
N LYS A 65 -11.94 7.57 19.33
CA LYS A 65 -12.47 6.55 18.42
C LYS A 65 -13.14 7.18 17.19
N GLN A 66 -13.89 8.28 17.37
CA GLN A 66 -14.47 9.04 16.26
C GLN A 66 -13.39 9.64 15.34
N ILE A 67 -12.33 10.23 15.90
CA ILE A 67 -11.21 10.76 15.11
C ILE A 67 -10.55 9.64 14.29
N ILE A 68 -10.50 8.41 14.81
CA ILE A 68 -9.96 7.27 14.07
C ILE A 68 -10.86 6.93 12.87
N THR A 69 -12.16 6.76 13.10
CA THR A 69 -13.13 6.33 12.06
C THR A 69 -13.38 7.40 11.00
N GLU A 70 -13.24 8.69 11.33
CA GLU A 70 -13.53 9.80 10.42
C GLU A 70 -12.28 10.37 9.73
N GLN A 71 -11.11 10.30 10.36
CA GLN A 71 -9.93 11.04 9.90
C GLN A 71 -8.66 10.20 9.84
N SER A 72 -8.29 9.53 10.95
CA SER A 72 -6.96 8.92 11.06
C SER A 72 -6.78 7.72 10.14
N TYR A 73 -7.85 7.02 9.77
CA TYR A 73 -7.81 5.89 8.85
C TYR A 73 -7.21 6.27 7.47
N LEU A 74 -7.36 7.52 7.03
CA LEU A 74 -6.82 8.02 5.75
C LEU A 74 -5.29 8.01 5.68
N LYS A 75 -4.60 7.80 6.81
CA LYS A 75 -3.14 7.59 6.82
C LYS A 75 -2.73 6.20 6.31
N VAL A 76 -3.64 5.23 6.29
CA VAL A 76 -3.40 3.85 5.81
C VAL A 76 -4.25 3.53 4.59
N PHE A 77 -5.47 4.02 4.55
CA PHE A 77 -6.42 3.73 3.48
C PHE A 77 -6.49 4.89 2.49
N LYS A 78 -6.68 4.56 1.22
CA LYS A 78 -6.76 5.55 0.15
C LYS A 78 -7.95 6.50 0.32
N ASN A 79 -9.12 5.98 0.67
CA ASN A 79 -10.38 6.70 0.87
C ASN A 79 -11.38 5.83 1.64
N SER A 80 -12.57 6.36 1.90
CA SER A 80 -13.67 5.66 2.59
C SER A 80 -14.22 4.45 1.82
N GLU A 81 -14.07 4.45 0.49
CA GLU A 81 -14.62 3.41 -0.40
C GLU A 81 -13.77 2.13 -0.44
N VAL A 82 -12.62 2.11 0.25
CA VAL A 82 -11.82 0.89 0.37
C VAL A 82 -12.64 -0.18 1.07
N GLN A 83 -12.75 -1.33 0.40
CA GLN A 83 -13.52 -2.48 0.84
C GLN A 83 -12.70 -3.39 1.76
N ILE A 84 -13.27 -3.78 2.88
CA ILE A 84 -12.74 -4.75 3.84
C ILE A 84 -13.76 -5.87 4.01
N GLU A 85 -13.31 -7.12 4.02
CA GLU A 85 -14.15 -8.27 4.31
C GLU A 85 -14.67 -8.21 5.77
N ASP A 86 -15.99 -8.34 5.94
CA ASP A 86 -16.66 -8.29 7.24
C ASP A 86 -16.51 -9.61 8.00
N ASP A 87 -15.34 -9.79 8.59
CA ASP A 87 -14.92 -11.01 9.28
C ASP A 87 -14.94 -10.89 10.82
N LEU A 88 -15.67 -9.90 11.35
CA LEU A 88 -15.81 -9.64 12.78
C LEU A 88 -16.95 -10.43 13.44
N ASP A 89 -17.95 -10.87 12.66
CA ASP A 89 -19.07 -11.68 13.13
C ASP A 89 -18.93 -13.14 12.67
N GLU A 90 -18.54 -14.01 13.61
CA GLU A 90 -18.37 -15.45 13.36
C GLU A 90 -19.66 -16.18 12.97
N GLN A 91 -20.84 -15.60 13.22
CA GLN A 91 -22.11 -16.22 12.88
C GLN A 91 -22.53 -15.99 11.44
N ARG A 92 -21.77 -15.18 10.69
CA ARG A 92 -22.09 -14.85 9.31
C ARG A 92 -21.81 -16.06 8.41
N SER A 93 -22.81 -16.46 7.64
CA SER A 93 -22.74 -17.60 6.72
C SER A 93 -22.20 -17.25 5.32
N SER A 94 -21.94 -15.97 5.04
CA SER A 94 -21.50 -15.50 3.72
C SER A 94 -20.59 -14.29 3.84
N ALA A 95 -19.48 -14.29 3.11
CA ALA A 95 -18.57 -13.15 3.07
C ALA A 95 -19.26 -11.94 2.42
N ILE A 96 -19.20 -10.79 3.11
CA ILE A 96 -19.58 -9.49 2.57
C ILE A 96 -18.42 -8.53 2.74
N ASN A 97 -18.40 -7.45 1.96
CA ASN A 97 -17.44 -6.38 2.11
C ASN A 97 -18.12 -5.13 2.65
N LYS A 98 -17.39 -4.36 3.44
CA LYS A 98 -17.80 -3.07 4.00
C LYS A 98 -16.80 -2.00 3.63
N ASP A 99 -17.30 -0.78 3.53
CA ASP A 99 -16.46 0.43 3.53
C ASP A 99 -15.63 0.48 4.82
N VAL A 100 -14.41 1.01 4.72
CA VAL A 100 -13.47 1.05 5.85
C VAL A 100 -14.07 1.69 7.09
N GLN A 101 -14.83 2.78 6.94
CA GLN A 101 -15.39 3.47 8.10
C GLN A 101 -16.39 2.59 8.85
N ASP A 102 -17.19 1.80 8.14
CA ASP A 102 -18.18 0.92 8.75
C ASP A 102 -17.52 -0.29 9.40
N TYR A 103 -16.52 -0.88 8.74
CA TYR A 103 -15.70 -1.93 9.35
C TYR A 103 -15.00 -1.43 10.64
N LEU A 104 -14.47 -0.21 10.66
CA LEU A 104 -13.82 0.36 11.85
C LEU A 104 -14.81 0.64 12.99
N LYS A 105 -16.01 1.16 12.69
CA LYS A 105 -17.07 1.34 13.69
C LYS A 105 -17.49 0.01 14.31
N ASP A 106 -17.54 -1.04 13.50
CA ASP A 106 -17.93 -2.37 13.94
C ASP A 106 -16.94 -2.99 14.93
N ILE A 107 -15.66 -2.63 14.89
CA ILE A 107 -14.70 -3.04 15.94
C ILE A 107 -15.11 -2.49 17.32
N ASP A 108 -15.55 -1.24 17.40
CA ASP A 108 -16.03 -0.63 18.66
C ASP A 108 -17.42 -1.15 19.07
N PHE A 109 -18.27 -1.47 18.08
CA PHE A 109 -19.65 -1.92 18.34
C PHE A 109 -19.74 -3.39 18.76
N PHE A 110 -18.99 -4.30 18.11
CA PHE A 110 -19.12 -5.74 18.35
C PHE A 110 -18.38 -6.23 19.59
N PHE A 111 -17.35 -5.51 20.04
CA PHE A 111 -16.46 -5.99 21.11
C PHE A 111 -16.53 -5.13 22.37
N GLN A 112 -16.62 -5.79 23.53
CA GLN A 112 -16.33 -5.12 24.81
C GLN A 112 -14.84 -4.80 24.90
N LYS A 113 -14.02 -5.74 24.43
CA LYS A 113 -12.57 -5.63 24.32
C LYS A 113 -12.07 -6.61 23.28
N VAL A 114 -11.19 -6.18 22.41
CA VAL A 114 -10.54 -7.04 21.42
C VAL A 114 -9.12 -6.56 21.15
N ASN A 115 -8.21 -7.52 21.03
CA ASN A 115 -6.83 -7.29 20.62
C ASN A 115 -6.57 -7.91 19.25
N PHE A 116 -5.95 -7.13 18.38
CA PHE A 116 -5.50 -7.54 17.06
C PHE A 116 -3.98 -7.63 17.04
N GLU A 117 -3.47 -8.71 16.44
CA GLU A 117 -2.05 -8.88 16.09
C GLU A 117 -1.95 -9.09 14.57
N LEU A 118 -1.24 -8.21 13.88
CA LEU A 118 -1.00 -8.23 12.44
C LEU A 118 0.44 -8.67 12.16
N GLN A 119 0.64 -9.96 11.99
CA GLN A 119 1.95 -10.52 11.70
C GLN A 119 2.21 -10.51 10.19
N ILE A 120 3.14 -9.66 9.73
CA ILE A 120 3.61 -9.67 8.33
C ILE A 120 4.30 -11.00 8.04
N LYS A 121 3.87 -11.67 6.98
CA LYS A 121 4.50 -12.89 6.45
C LYS A 121 5.36 -12.62 5.24
N ASN A 122 4.94 -11.68 4.40
CA ASN A 122 5.68 -11.32 3.19
C ASN A 122 5.34 -9.91 2.74
N ILE A 123 6.35 -9.19 2.23
CA ILE A 123 6.18 -7.93 1.52
C ILE A 123 6.80 -8.12 0.13
N SER A 124 5.94 -8.24 -0.87
CA SER A 124 6.33 -8.41 -2.26
C SER A 124 6.16 -7.11 -3.04
N HIS A 125 7.19 -6.72 -3.79
CA HIS A 125 7.10 -5.61 -4.73
C HIS A 125 6.51 -6.11 -6.05
N ILE A 126 5.48 -5.41 -6.53
CA ILE A 126 4.79 -5.70 -7.78
C ILE A 126 4.94 -4.47 -8.67
N ASN A 127 5.53 -4.68 -9.84
CA ASN A 127 5.50 -3.70 -10.90
C ASN A 127 4.14 -3.79 -11.60
N SER A 128 3.28 -2.82 -11.35
CA SER A 128 2.02 -2.72 -12.08
C SER A 128 2.29 -2.45 -13.57
N LYS A 129 1.41 -2.91 -14.45
CA LYS A 129 1.48 -2.70 -15.91
C LYS A 129 1.58 -1.21 -16.32
N LYS A 130 1.27 -0.29 -15.40
CA LYS A 130 1.32 1.17 -15.57
C LYS A 130 2.59 1.84 -15.00
N GLY A 131 3.62 1.07 -14.61
CA GLY A 131 4.83 1.62 -13.97
C GLY A 131 4.64 2.06 -12.52
N ILE A 132 3.49 1.76 -11.92
CA ILE A 132 3.22 2.07 -10.51
C ILE A 132 3.86 1.00 -9.63
N HIS A 133 4.83 1.39 -8.82
CA HIS A 133 5.41 0.54 -7.78
C HIS A 133 4.38 0.26 -6.69
N THR A 134 3.99 -0.99 -6.56
CA THR A 134 2.99 -1.44 -5.58
C THR A 134 3.62 -2.46 -4.65
N TYR A 135 3.32 -2.41 -3.36
CA TYR A 135 3.71 -3.44 -2.42
C TYR A 135 2.49 -4.25 -2.02
N LYS A 136 2.55 -5.57 -2.21
CA LYS A 136 1.55 -6.50 -1.70
C LYS A 136 2.07 -7.09 -0.39
N VAL A 137 1.32 -6.82 0.66
CA VAL A 137 1.54 -7.37 2.00
C VAL A 137 0.70 -8.62 2.16
N THR A 138 1.32 -9.70 2.63
CA THR A 138 0.62 -10.89 3.13
C THR A 138 0.78 -10.90 4.63
N LEU A 139 -0.33 -10.94 5.37
CA LEU A 139 -0.37 -10.91 6.82
C LEU A 139 -1.17 -12.08 7.38
N VAL A 140 -0.86 -12.45 8.61
CA VAL A 140 -1.75 -13.24 9.46
C VAL A 140 -2.31 -12.31 10.52
N ARG A 141 -3.63 -12.18 10.56
CA ARG A 141 -4.34 -11.46 11.61
C ARG A 141 -4.75 -12.47 12.69
N ARG A 142 -4.40 -12.20 13.93
CA ARG A 142 -4.97 -12.89 15.10
C ARG A 142 -5.85 -11.92 15.86
N MET A 143 -6.96 -12.43 16.36
CA MET A 143 -7.93 -11.67 17.14
C MET A 143 -8.24 -12.43 18.41
N ASN A 144 -8.15 -11.76 19.56
CA ASN A 144 -8.53 -12.32 20.85
C ASN A 144 -9.32 -11.27 21.61
N GLY A 145 -10.55 -11.58 22.02
CA GLY A 145 -11.41 -10.60 22.66
C GLY A 145 -12.61 -11.20 23.34
N THR A 146 -13.52 -10.32 23.76
CA THR A 146 -14.84 -10.68 24.25
C THR A 146 -15.84 -9.78 23.53
N ASN A 147 -16.81 -10.36 22.83
CA ASN A 147 -17.87 -9.60 22.18
C ASN A 147 -18.88 -9.03 23.17
N VAL A 148 -19.74 -8.11 22.73
CA VAL A 148 -20.80 -7.49 23.56
C VAL A 148 -21.78 -8.49 24.20
N LYS A 149 -21.84 -9.73 23.67
CA LYS A 149 -22.63 -10.84 24.24
C LYS A 149 -21.85 -11.69 25.26
N GLY A 150 -20.62 -11.31 25.61
CA GLY A 150 -19.78 -12.03 26.56
C GLY A 150 -19.09 -13.28 26.00
N ARG A 151 -19.13 -13.51 24.68
CA ARG A 151 -18.45 -14.66 24.05
C ARG A 151 -17.00 -14.30 23.72
N LYS A 152 -16.10 -15.24 23.96
CA LYS A 152 -14.68 -15.15 23.60
C LYS A 152 -14.47 -15.37 22.12
#